data_AF-A0A0D8BDT9-F1
#
_entry.id   AF-A0A0D8BDT9-F1
#
_cell.length_a   1.000
_cell.length_b   1.000
_cell.length_c   1.000
_cell.angle_alpha   90.00
_cell.angle_beta   90.00
_cell.angle_gamma   90.00
#
_symmetry.space_group_name_H-M   'P 1'
#
loop_
_entity.id
_entity.type
_entity.pdbx_description
1 polymer ?
#
loop_
_entity_poly.entity_id
_entity_poly.type
_entity_poly.pdbx_seq_one_letter_code
_entity_poly.pdbx_strand_id
1 'polypeptide(L)'
;MEVPARVDIAGERSARPAGLLGVREVRPVVAVAAFLVAVLIGVAIGYATADRGSGDGTTVNSSGQPAPELTPALRTAPWEGTRQPGRAHQMRVDDEPNPTALRLALSWTVAEQIRAAGNSTITAAQVTVPQGMFFGAVEGVDAAHDAYWAIGRIEVAGVASRPPDPYVWRRIGTGPWTIVRNGPNACTAIPPVLIQEWKGQPAPCAG
;
A
#
# COMPACT_ATOMS: atom_id res chain seq x y z
N MET A 1 44.10 63.96 20.79
CA MET A 1 43.44 65.26 20.99
C MET A 1 42.47 65.44 19.85
N GLU A 2 41.21 65.75 20.02
CA GLU A 2 40.28 65.72 21.15
C GLU A 2 38.94 65.92 20.44
N VAL A 3 37.91 65.19 20.84
CA VAL A 3 36.58 65.32 20.24
C VAL A 3 36.00 66.68 20.61
N PRO A 4 35.39 67.40 19.66
CA PRO A 4 34.14 68.05 20.02
C PRO A 4 33.10 67.96 18.92
N ALA A 5 31.89 67.53 19.28
CA ALA A 5 30.66 68.26 18.97
C ALA A 5 29.49 67.51 19.59
N ARG A 6 28.91 68.09 20.65
CA ARG A 6 27.51 67.90 20.96
C ARG A 6 26.70 68.72 19.95
N VAL A 7 25.70 68.10 19.33
CA VAL A 7 24.55 68.81 18.75
C VAL A 7 23.29 68.10 19.21
N ASP A 8 22.36 68.92 19.66
CA ASP A 8 21.08 68.63 20.29
C ASP A 8 19.99 68.16 19.31
N ILE A 9 19.20 67.21 19.81
CA ILE A 9 17.73 67.15 19.89
C ILE A 9 16.84 67.16 18.62
N ALA A 10 16.00 66.13 18.63
CA ALA A 10 14.62 66.00 18.14
C ALA A 10 14.35 65.91 16.64
N GLY A 11 13.47 64.97 16.31
CA GLY A 11 12.72 65.01 15.05
C GLY A 11 12.56 63.66 14.40
N GLU A 12 11.80 62.80 15.08
CA GLU A 12 10.94 61.75 14.54
C GLU A 12 10.89 61.49 13.01
N ARG A 13 10.91 60.18 12.70
CA ARG A 13 10.29 59.47 11.57
C ARG A 13 11.08 59.33 10.27
N SER A 14 12.00 58.38 10.36
CA SER A 14 12.46 57.47 9.32
C SER A 14 11.41 57.06 8.28
N ALA A 15 11.78 57.30 7.03
CA ALA A 15 11.91 56.31 5.96
C ALA A 15 10.98 55.09 6.00
N ARG A 16 10.10 55.03 5.00
CA ARG A 16 9.66 53.76 4.40
C ARG A 16 10.88 52.98 3.91
N PRO A 17 10.83 51.64 3.96
CA PRO A 17 10.74 50.96 2.67
C PRO A 17 9.77 49.76 2.64
N ALA A 18 9.32 49.50 1.41
CA ALA A 18 9.11 48.19 0.80
C ALA A 18 8.36 47.10 1.59
N GLY A 19 7.10 46.93 1.21
CA GLY A 19 6.50 45.65 0.82
C GLY A 19 7.06 44.36 1.43
N LEU A 20 6.42 43.92 2.50
CA LEU A 20 6.11 42.51 2.73
C LEU A 20 4.64 42.44 3.06
N LEU A 21 3.84 41.97 2.09
CA LEU A 21 2.46 41.57 2.32
C LEU A 21 2.48 40.52 3.42
N GLY A 22 1.97 40.93 4.58
CA GLY A 22 1.80 40.07 5.72
C GLY A 22 1.09 38.80 5.31
N VAL A 23 1.71 37.67 5.64
CA VAL A 23 1.05 36.39 5.74
C VAL A 23 -0.16 36.60 6.65
N ARG A 24 -1.34 36.69 6.03
CA ARG A 24 -2.61 36.59 6.77
C ARG A 24 -2.59 35.19 7.35
N GLU A 25 -2.38 35.13 8.65
CA GLU A 25 -2.63 33.98 9.48
C GLU A 25 -4.09 33.55 9.23
N VAL A 26 -4.28 32.58 8.33
CA VAL A 26 -5.61 32.06 8.01
C VAL A 26 -6.05 31.29 9.24
N ARG A 27 -6.86 31.97 10.03
CA ARG A 27 -7.40 31.48 11.30
C ARG A 27 -7.92 30.04 11.09
N PRO A 28 -7.43 29.05 11.86
CA PRO A 28 -7.76 27.62 11.70
C PRO A 28 -9.26 27.32 11.77
N VAL A 29 -10.06 28.25 12.27
CA VAL A 29 -11.53 28.19 12.35
C VAL A 29 -12.21 28.11 10.97
N VAL A 30 -11.65 28.74 9.93
CA VAL A 30 -12.28 28.76 8.59
C VAL A 30 -12.16 27.40 7.89
N ALA A 31 -11.05 26.69 8.09
CA ALA A 31 -10.85 25.34 7.55
C ALA A 31 -11.80 24.30 8.21
N VAL A 32 -12.02 24.44 9.52
CA VAL A 32 -12.95 23.56 10.26
C VAL A 32 -14.40 23.78 9.82
N ALA A 33 -14.81 25.03 9.58
CA ALA A 33 -16.15 25.33 9.09
C ALA A 33 -16.42 24.78 7.68
N ALA A 34 -15.44 24.89 6.77
CA ALA A 34 -15.57 24.33 5.42
C ALA A 34 -15.65 22.80 5.42
N PHE A 35 -14.89 22.14 6.31
CA PHE A 35 -14.93 20.68 6.45
C PHE A 35 -16.28 20.19 6.99
N LEU A 36 -16.85 20.88 7.98
CA LEU A 36 -18.16 20.55 8.51
C LEU A 36 -19.27 20.72 7.46
N VAL A 37 -19.21 21.75 6.63
CA VAL A 37 -20.17 21.94 5.53
C VAL A 37 -20.02 20.83 4.48
N ALA A 38 -18.79 20.44 4.13
CA ALA A 38 -18.56 19.34 3.18
C ALA A 38 -19.04 17.98 3.71
N VAL A 39 -18.82 17.71 5.00
CA VAL A 39 -19.33 16.50 5.66
C VAL A 39 -20.86 16.49 5.69
N LEU A 40 -21.50 17.62 6.01
CA LEU A 40 -22.96 17.72 6.01
C LEU A 40 -23.56 17.53 4.61
N ILE A 41 -22.93 18.06 3.56
CA ILE A 41 -23.35 17.85 2.17
C ILE A 41 -23.17 16.38 1.77
N GLY A 42 -22.06 15.73 2.14
CA GLY A 42 -21.83 14.31 1.90
C GLY A 42 -22.85 13.41 2.60
N VAL A 43 -23.22 13.74 3.85
CA VAL A 43 -24.24 13.02 4.62
C VAL A 43 -25.64 13.20 4.02
N ALA A 44 -25.98 14.41 3.55
CA ALA A 44 -27.26 14.68 2.91
C ALA A 44 -27.43 13.93 1.57
N ILE A 45 -26.37 13.83 0.77
CA ILE A 45 -26.39 13.03 -0.48
C ILE A 45 -26.56 11.54 -0.15
N GLY A 46 -25.88 11.04 0.90
CA GLY A 46 -26.01 9.65 1.35
C GLY A 46 -27.40 9.28 1.86
N TYR A 47 -28.10 10.19 2.55
CA TYR A 47 -29.47 9.96 3.02
C TYR A 47 -30.52 10.07 1.92
N ALA A 48 -30.33 10.94 0.92
CA ALA A 48 -31.30 11.10 -0.17
C ALA A 48 -31.28 9.92 -1.18
N THR A 49 -30.20 9.14 -1.23
CA THR A 49 -30.08 7.96 -2.10
C THR A 49 -30.45 6.64 -1.42
N ALA A 50 -30.81 6.67 -0.12
CA ALA A 50 -31.00 5.46 0.69
C ALA A 50 -32.37 4.77 0.52
N ASP A 51 -33.36 5.41 -0.09
CA ASP A 51 -34.66 4.78 -0.38
C ASP A 51 -34.82 4.46 -1.87
N ARG A 52 -34.32 3.28 -2.25
CA ARG A 52 -34.88 2.45 -3.33
C ARG A 52 -34.19 1.08 -3.33
N GLY A 53 -34.75 0.14 -2.57
CA GLY A 53 -34.34 -1.26 -2.64
C GLY A 53 -34.72 -2.08 -1.41
N SER A 54 -36.01 -2.23 -1.14
CA SER A 54 -36.50 -3.30 -0.28
C SER A 54 -36.26 -4.65 -0.98
N GLY A 55 -35.51 -5.56 -0.36
CA GLY A 55 -35.36 -6.93 -0.86
C GLY A 55 -34.16 -7.68 -0.29
N ASP A 56 -34.44 -8.51 0.71
CA ASP A 56 -33.69 -9.69 1.20
C ASP A 56 -32.16 -9.66 1.33
N GLY A 57 -31.74 -9.66 2.60
CA GLY A 57 -30.93 -10.77 3.10
C GLY A 57 -29.54 -10.96 2.50
N THR A 58 -28.63 -10.01 2.66
CA THR A 58 -27.21 -10.30 2.80
C THR A 58 -26.61 -9.28 3.75
N THR A 59 -26.15 -9.73 4.92
CA THR A 59 -25.34 -8.92 5.83
C THR A 59 -24.04 -8.57 5.12
N VAL A 60 -24.02 -7.41 4.46
CA VAL A 60 -22.79 -6.82 3.92
C VAL A 60 -21.98 -6.34 5.11
N ASN A 61 -20.95 -7.11 5.48
CA ASN A 61 -19.85 -6.58 6.27
C ASN A 61 -19.20 -5.46 5.45
N SER A 62 -19.47 -4.20 5.78
CA SER A 62 -18.74 -3.06 5.25
C SER A 62 -18.56 -1.99 6.31
N SER A 63 -17.60 -2.25 7.20
CA SER A 63 -16.71 -1.23 7.72
C SER A 63 -15.27 -1.61 7.34
N GLY A 64 -14.85 -1.20 6.13
CA GLY A 64 -13.45 -0.91 5.76
C GLY A 64 -12.35 -1.98 5.88
N GLN A 65 -12.61 -3.19 6.38
CA GLN A 65 -11.58 -4.18 6.63
C GLN A 65 -11.46 -5.19 5.47
N PRO A 66 -10.26 -5.42 4.91
CA PRO A 66 -10.04 -6.45 3.90
C PRO A 66 -10.49 -7.83 4.40
N ALA A 67 -10.94 -8.69 3.48
CA ALA A 67 -11.26 -10.08 3.80
C ALA A 67 -10.07 -10.75 4.52
N PRO A 68 -10.29 -11.42 5.66
CA PRO A 68 -9.20 -11.97 6.48
C PRO A 68 -8.32 -12.96 5.71
N GLU A 69 -8.88 -13.62 4.70
CA GLU A 69 -8.18 -14.52 3.79
C GLU A 69 -7.06 -13.84 3.00
N LEU A 70 -7.11 -12.52 2.80
CA LEU A 70 -6.09 -11.75 2.07
C LEU A 70 -4.98 -11.20 2.99
N THR A 71 -5.14 -11.28 4.31
CA THR A 71 -4.23 -10.70 5.30
C THR A 71 -3.72 -11.73 6.31
N PRO A 72 -3.19 -12.89 5.87
CA PRO A 72 -2.65 -13.88 6.80
C PRO A 72 -1.55 -13.26 7.66
N ALA A 73 -1.43 -13.64 8.94
CA ALA A 73 -0.36 -13.14 9.78
C ALA A 73 1.01 -13.56 9.22
N LEU A 74 1.97 -12.64 9.20
CA LEU A 74 3.37 -12.94 8.92
C LEU A 74 4.15 -13.01 10.23
N ARG A 75 5.31 -13.67 10.21
CA ARG A 75 6.24 -13.66 11.32
C ARG A 75 6.68 -12.22 11.63
N THR A 76 7.05 -11.98 12.88
CA THR A 76 7.69 -10.72 13.26
C THR A 76 8.96 -10.52 12.43
N ALA A 77 9.10 -9.32 11.87
CA ALA A 77 10.26 -8.93 11.08
C ALA A 77 11.56 -9.07 11.92
N PRO A 78 12.58 -9.80 11.45
CA PRO A 78 13.85 -9.94 12.17
C PRO A 78 14.63 -8.61 12.27
N TRP A 79 14.29 -7.63 11.44
CA TRP A 79 14.87 -6.27 11.46
C TRP A 79 14.16 -5.30 12.41
N GLU A 80 13.12 -5.75 13.14
CA GLU A 80 12.45 -4.90 14.13
C GLU A 80 13.47 -4.37 15.17
N GLY A 81 13.50 -3.06 15.39
CA GLY A 81 14.46 -2.39 16.28
C GLY A 81 15.88 -2.18 15.71
N THR A 82 16.21 -2.72 14.53
CA THR A 82 17.51 -2.51 13.85
C THR A 82 17.36 -2.08 12.39
N ARG A 83 16.24 -1.41 12.10
CA ARG A 83 15.77 -1.08 10.76
C ARG A 83 16.76 -0.23 9.95
N GLN A 84 16.91 -0.57 8.67
CA GLN A 84 17.63 0.15 7.63
C GLN A 84 16.69 0.30 6.42
N PRO A 85 15.90 1.39 6.36
CA PRO A 85 14.88 1.56 5.32
C PRO A 85 15.45 1.35 3.91
N GLY A 86 14.74 0.57 3.09
CA GLY A 86 15.14 0.21 1.72
C GLY A 86 16.03 -1.04 1.62
N ARG A 87 16.50 -1.60 2.73
CA ARG A 87 17.24 -2.87 2.72
C ARG A 87 16.31 -4.04 2.38
N ALA A 88 16.78 -4.96 1.55
CA ALA A 88 16.03 -6.13 1.13
C ALA A 88 16.42 -7.37 1.94
N HIS A 89 15.47 -8.28 2.11
CA HIS A 89 15.66 -9.57 2.77
C HIS A 89 15.01 -10.68 1.98
N GLN A 90 15.79 -11.74 1.72
CA GLN A 90 15.22 -13.01 1.30
C GLN A 90 14.54 -13.67 2.50
N MET A 91 13.33 -14.16 2.28
CA MET A 91 12.54 -14.90 3.25
C MET A 91 12.10 -16.22 2.63
N ARG A 92 11.57 -17.13 3.44
CA ARG A 92 10.98 -18.37 2.96
C ARG A 92 9.54 -18.44 3.41
N VAL A 93 8.65 -18.80 2.49
CA VAL A 93 7.24 -19.02 2.80
C VAL A 93 7.06 -20.07 3.90
N ASP A 94 7.91 -21.09 3.91
CA ASP A 94 7.83 -22.19 4.88
C ASP A 94 8.29 -21.78 6.30
N ASP A 95 8.94 -20.62 6.45
CA ASP A 95 9.33 -20.08 7.76
C ASP A 95 8.23 -19.18 8.36
N GLU A 96 7.14 -18.95 7.63
CA GLU A 96 6.01 -18.15 8.10
C GLU A 96 5.11 -18.95 9.07
N PRO A 97 4.37 -18.29 9.98
CA PRO A 97 3.57 -18.98 10.99
C PRO A 97 2.46 -19.87 10.40
N ASN A 98 1.95 -19.49 9.22
CA ASN A 98 0.98 -20.28 8.49
C ASN A 98 1.23 -20.21 6.96
N PRO A 99 2.15 -21.05 6.45
CA PRO A 99 2.50 -21.07 5.02
C PRO A 99 1.32 -21.41 4.12
N THR A 100 0.39 -22.23 4.61
CA THR A 100 -0.83 -22.63 3.88
C THR A 100 -1.78 -21.45 3.72
N ALA A 101 -2.02 -20.67 4.78
CA ALA A 101 -2.84 -19.46 4.71
C ALA A 101 -2.20 -18.39 3.83
N LEU A 102 -0.86 -18.26 3.84
CA LEU A 102 -0.16 -17.37 2.93
C LEU A 102 -0.40 -17.75 1.47
N ARG A 103 -0.21 -19.02 1.09
CA ARG A 103 -0.47 -19.48 -0.29
C ARG A 103 -1.94 -19.32 -0.67
N LEU A 104 -2.87 -19.62 0.24
CA LEU A 104 -4.31 -19.46 0.02
C LEU A 104 -4.68 -17.99 -0.25
N ALA A 105 -4.08 -17.04 0.47
CA ALA A 105 -4.28 -15.61 0.24
C ALA A 105 -3.87 -15.21 -1.18
N LEU A 106 -2.73 -15.72 -1.66
CA LEU A 106 -2.28 -15.47 -3.03
C LEU A 106 -3.22 -16.11 -4.06
N SER A 107 -3.65 -17.35 -3.84
CA SER A 107 -4.65 -18.04 -4.68
C SER A 107 -5.96 -17.26 -4.80
N TRP A 108 -6.42 -16.63 -3.71
CA TRP A 108 -7.61 -15.77 -3.73
C TRP A 108 -7.47 -14.59 -4.69
N THR A 109 -6.33 -13.90 -4.67
CA THR A 109 -6.09 -12.76 -5.58
C THR A 109 -6.14 -13.17 -7.05
N VAL A 110 -5.62 -14.35 -7.38
CA VAL A 110 -5.61 -14.89 -8.73
C VAL A 110 -7.01 -15.31 -9.16
N ALA A 111 -7.75 -16.00 -8.28
CA ALA A 111 -9.13 -16.39 -8.56
C ALA A 111 -10.02 -15.16 -8.81
N GLU A 112 -9.87 -14.09 -8.02
CA GLU A 112 -10.56 -12.81 -8.26
C GLU A 112 -10.20 -12.21 -9.62
N GLN A 113 -8.90 -12.15 -9.97
CA GLN A 113 -8.47 -11.65 -11.29
C GLN A 113 -9.06 -12.46 -12.44
N ILE A 114 -9.09 -13.79 -12.33
CA ILE A 114 -9.64 -14.68 -13.36
C ILE A 114 -11.17 -14.54 -13.48
N ARG A 115 -11.87 -14.40 -12.34
CA ARG A 115 -13.31 -14.11 -12.32
C ARG A 115 -13.61 -12.77 -13.00
N ALA A 116 -12.84 -11.74 -12.68
CA ALA A 116 -12.96 -10.42 -13.31
C ALA A 116 -12.67 -10.45 -14.82
N ALA A 117 -11.82 -11.37 -15.29
CA ALA A 117 -11.55 -11.61 -16.70
C ALA A 117 -12.62 -12.45 -17.44
N GLY A 118 -13.68 -12.89 -16.75
CA GLY A 118 -14.86 -13.53 -17.34
C GLY A 118 -15.07 -15.00 -16.97
N ASN A 119 -14.17 -15.63 -16.22
CA ASN A 119 -14.38 -17.01 -15.74
C ASN A 119 -14.92 -17.00 -14.31
N SER A 120 -16.22 -16.66 -14.18
CA SER A 120 -16.89 -16.32 -12.92
C SER A 120 -16.98 -17.46 -11.89
N THR A 121 -16.77 -18.71 -12.29
CA THR A 121 -16.88 -19.88 -11.40
C THR A 121 -15.56 -20.27 -10.75
N ILE A 122 -14.44 -19.63 -11.09
CA ILE A 122 -13.14 -19.99 -10.52
C ILE A 122 -13.06 -19.58 -9.05
N THR A 123 -12.67 -20.54 -8.23
CA THR A 123 -12.46 -20.40 -6.79
C THR A 123 -10.97 -20.47 -6.44
N ALA A 124 -10.60 -19.94 -5.26
CA ALA A 124 -9.22 -20.03 -4.79
C ALA A 124 -8.72 -21.48 -4.66
N ALA A 125 -9.60 -22.44 -4.36
CA ALA A 125 -9.25 -23.86 -4.27
C ALA A 125 -8.81 -24.47 -5.61
N GLN A 126 -9.19 -23.86 -6.74
CA GLN A 126 -8.77 -24.29 -8.07
C GLN A 126 -7.45 -23.65 -8.50
N VAL A 127 -6.95 -22.67 -7.75
CA VAL A 127 -5.65 -22.02 -7.99
C VAL A 127 -4.62 -22.58 -7.02
N THR A 128 -3.58 -23.19 -7.58
CA THR A 128 -2.44 -23.70 -6.82
C THR A 128 -1.26 -22.75 -7.01
N VAL A 129 -0.68 -22.31 -5.89
CA VAL A 129 0.63 -21.65 -5.83
C VAL A 129 1.65 -22.72 -5.42
N PRO A 130 2.45 -23.27 -6.37
CA PRO A 130 3.38 -24.35 -6.08
C PRO A 130 4.48 -23.94 -5.10
N GLN A 131 5.20 -24.94 -4.60
CA GLN A 131 6.43 -24.71 -3.85
C GLN A 131 7.51 -24.08 -4.74
N GLY A 132 8.51 -23.46 -4.11
CA GLY A 132 9.64 -22.84 -4.83
C GLY A 132 9.40 -21.41 -5.30
N MET A 133 8.33 -20.76 -4.87
CA MET A 133 8.17 -19.32 -5.06
C MET A 133 9.22 -18.52 -4.28
N PHE A 134 9.63 -17.38 -4.82
CA PHE A 134 10.51 -16.45 -4.10
C PHE A 134 9.66 -15.52 -3.24
N PHE A 135 10.14 -15.31 -2.02
CA PHE A 135 9.47 -14.50 -1.01
C PHE A 135 10.50 -13.65 -0.28
N GLY A 136 10.12 -12.43 0.09
CA GLY A 136 11.03 -11.52 0.74
C GLY A 136 10.36 -10.21 1.11
N ALA A 137 11.15 -9.30 1.65
CA ALA A 137 10.69 -8.00 2.06
C ALA A 137 11.71 -6.91 1.75
N VAL A 138 11.22 -5.68 1.62
CA VAL A 138 12.03 -4.47 1.69
C VAL A 138 11.62 -3.73 2.95
N GLU A 139 12.60 -3.41 3.79
CA GLU A 139 12.41 -2.72 5.05
C GLU A 139 11.78 -1.34 4.83
N GLY A 140 10.69 -1.08 5.54
CA GLY A 140 10.07 0.23 5.68
C GLY A 140 10.69 1.05 6.80
N VAL A 141 10.26 2.30 6.91
CA VAL A 141 10.60 3.18 8.05
C VAL A 141 10.06 2.65 9.38
N ASP A 142 8.99 1.86 9.32
CA ASP A 142 8.37 1.13 10.43
C ASP A 142 7.67 -0.14 9.89
N ALA A 143 7.07 -0.93 10.79
CA ALA A 143 6.38 -2.17 10.44
C ALA A 143 5.15 -1.96 9.52
N ALA A 144 4.50 -0.80 9.57
CA ALA A 144 3.36 -0.49 8.71
C ALA A 144 3.80 -0.22 7.27
N HIS A 145 5.08 0.12 7.05
CA HIS A 145 5.66 0.42 5.74
C HIS A 145 6.56 -0.69 5.19
N ASP A 146 6.73 -1.81 5.89
CA ASP A 146 7.44 -2.98 5.38
C ASP A 146 6.74 -3.50 4.11
N ALA A 147 7.48 -3.63 3.01
CA ALA A 147 6.94 -4.09 1.74
C ALA A 147 7.31 -5.56 1.53
N TYR A 148 6.35 -6.45 1.70
CA TYR A 148 6.50 -7.87 1.44
C TYR A 148 6.18 -8.18 -0.02
N TRP A 149 6.99 -9.05 -0.63
CA TRP A 149 6.92 -9.39 -2.03
C TRP A 149 6.98 -10.90 -2.22
N ALA A 150 6.25 -11.36 -3.22
CA ALA A 150 6.23 -12.75 -3.65
C ALA A 150 6.27 -12.81 -5.17
N ILE A 151 7.00 -13.77 -5.73
CA ILE A 151 6.94 -14.13 -7.15
C ILE A 151 6.89 -15.64 -7.32
N GLY A 152 5.98 -16.10 -8.16
CA GLY A 152 5.79 -17.52 -8.42
C GLY A 152 4.96 -17.77 -9.67
N ARG A 153 5.03 -19.00 -10.17
CA ARG A 153 4.10 -19.50 -11.19
C ARG A 153 2.84 -20.00 -10.50
N ILE A 154 1.72 -20.04 -11.23
CA ILE A 154 0.48 -20.60 -10.70
C ILE A 154 -0.10 -21.65 -11.63
N GLU A 155 -0.82 -22.59 -11.05
CA GLU A 155 -1.56 -23.62 -11.77
C GLU A 155 -3.05 -23.43 -11.51
N VAL A 156 -3.86 -23.48 -12.55
CA VAL A 156 -5.31 -23.34 -12.42
C VAL A 156 -5.99 -24.53 -13.07
N ALA A 157 -6.75 -25.27 -12.28
CA ALA A 157 -7.52 -26.40 -12.78
C ALA A 157 -8.75 -25.91 -13.56
N GLY A 158 -9.02 -26.54 -14.70
CA GLY A 158 -10.26 -26.32 -15.46
C GLY A 158 -10.33 -25.03 -16.29
N VAL A 159 -9.19 -24.36 -16.55
CA VAL A 159 -9.14 -23.22 -17.48
C VAL A 159 -8.66 -23.65 -18.87
N ALA A 160 -9.29 -23.11 -19.92
CA ALA A 160 -8.94 -23.42 -21.31
C ALA A 160 -7.60 -22.80 -21.75
N SER A 161 -7.24 -21.65 -21.19
CA SER A 161 -5.98 -20.95 -21.45
C SER A 161 -5.14 -20.89 -20.19
N ARG A 162 -3.85 -21.23 -20.30
CA ARG A 162 -2.90 -21.07 -19.20
C ARG A 162 -2.82 -19.58 -18.80
N PRO A 163 -2.94 -19.25 -17.50
CA PRO A 163 -2.76 -17.88 -17.03
C PRO A 163 -1.34 -17.33 -17.32
N PRO A 164 -1.17 -16.00 -17.39
CA PRO A 164 0.14 -15.42 -17.66
C PRO A 164 1.05 -15.54 -16.44
N ASP A 165 2.15 -16.29 -16.59
CA ASP A 165 3.19 -16.47 -15.57
C ASP A 165 4.44 -15.63 -15.86
N PRO A 166 5.25 -15.30 -14.82
CA PRO A 166 4.98 -15.49 -13.40
C PRO A 166 4.04 -14.40 -12.85
N TYR A 167 3.50 -14.62 -11.65
CA TYR A 167 2.74 -13.64 -10.88
C TYR A 167 3.64 -12.97 -9.84
N VAL A 168 3.48 -11.66 -9.69
CA VAL A 168 4.17 -10.84 -8.67
C VAL A 168 3.13 -10.23 -7.75
N TRP A 169 3.28 -10.53 -6.45
CA TRP A 169 2.43 -9.99 -5.41
C TRP A 169 3.18 -9.05 -4.49
N ARG A 170 2.44 -8.10 -3.92
CA ARG A 170 2.93 -7.19 -2.90
C ARG A 170 1.91 -7.02 -1.79
N ARG A 171 2.43 -6.88 -0.57
CA ARG A 171 1.71 -6.46 0.63
C ARG A 171 2.53 -5.40 1.35
N ILE A 172 1.86 -4.39 1.90
CA ILE A 172 2.48 -3.36 2.74
C ILE A 172 2.00 -3.54 4.19
N GLY A 173 2.94 -3.70 5.12
CA GLY A 173 2.70 -3.97 6.52
C GLY A 173 1.70 -5.12 6.71
N THR A 174 0.61 -4.83 7.41
CA THR A 174 -0.48 -5.79 7.67
C THR A 174 -1.60 -5.75 6.63
N GLY A 175 -1.50 -4.93 5.57
CA GLY A 175 -2.51 -4.78 4.52
C GLY A 175 -2.74 -6.05 3.68
N PRO A 176 -3.66 -6.03 2.71
CA PRO A 176 -3.95 -7.21 1.90
C PRO A 176 -2.83 -7.49 0.88
N TRP A 177 -2.70 -8.76 0.51
CA TRP A 177 -1.93 -9.14 -0.67
C TRP A 177 -2.62 -8.65 -1.95
N THR A 178 -1.83 -8.13 -2.88
CA THR A 178 -2.30 -7.63 -4.17
C THR A 178 -1.41 -8.15 -5.29
N ILE A 179 -1.99 -8.45 -6.45
CA ILE A 179 -1.22 -8.71 -7.67
C ILE A 179 -0.74 -7.37 -8.21
N VAL A 180 0.58 -7.19 -8.30
CA VAL A 180 1.18 -5.99 -8.89
C VAL A 180 1.29 -6.14 -10.40
N ARG A 181 1.69 -7.33 -10.85
CA ARG A 181 1.87 -7.66 -12.27
C ARG A 181 1.93 -9.17 -12.45
N ASN A 182 1.61 -9.64 -13.64
CA ASN A 182 1.82 -11.02 -14.06
C ASN A 182 2.20 -11.11 -15.55
N GLY A 183 2.78 -12.24 -15.97
CA GLY A 183 3.23 -12.48 -17.35
C GLY A 183 4.71 -12.11 -17.63
N PRO A 184 5.14 -12.04 -18.90
CA PRO A 184 6.55 -11.92 -19.30
C PRO A 184 7.31 -10.73 -18.71
N ASN A 185 6.60 -9.64 -18.38
CA ASN A 185 7.19 -8.43 -17.81
C ASN A 185 6.93 -8.30 -16.30
N ALA A 186 6.48 -9.35 -15.61
CA ALA A 186 6.14 -9.26 -14.19
C ALA A 186 7.34 -8.83 -13.32
N CYS A 187 8.53 -9.32 -13.65
CA CYS A 187 9.77 -9.00 -12.95
C CYS A 187 10.15 -7.51 -12.95
N THR A 188 9.66 -6.72 -13.92
CA THR A 188 9.95 -5.27 -13.94
C THR A 188 9.26 -4.52 -12.80
N ALA A 189 8.31 -5.15 -12.12
CA ALA A 189 7.61 -4.57 -10.97
C ALA A 189 8.35 -4.80 -9.64
N ILE A 190 9.34 -5.70 -9.60
CA ILE A 190 10.04 -6.08 -8.37
C ILE A 190 11.18 -5.09 -8.10
N PRO A 191 11.36 -4.63 -6.84
CA PRO A 191 12.49 -3.78 -6.49
C PRO A 191 13.83 -4.44 -6.84
N PRO A 192 14.75 -3.75 -7.54
CA PRO A 192 16.05 -4.33 -7.94
C PRO A 192 16.86 -4.86 -6.76
N VAL A 193 16.80 -4.19 -5.60
CA VAL A 193 17.45 -4.62 -4.36
C VAL A 193 16.99 -6.00 -3.89
N LEU A 194 15.72 -6.35 -4.14
CA LEU A 194 15.17 -7.64 -3.75
C LEU A 194 15.55 -8.74 -4.75
N ILE A 195 15.62 -8.41 -6.04
CA ILE A 195 16.13 -9.33 -7.08
C ILE A 195 17.58 -9.73 -6.78
N GLN A 196 18.40 -8.78 -6.34
CA GLN A 196 19.80 -9.03 -5.98
C GLN A 196 19.94 -9.89 -4.70
N GLU A 197 19.01 -9.74 -3.76
CA GLU A 197 19.01 -10.49 -2.51
C GLU A 197 18.50 -11.93 -2.69
N TRP A 198 17.54 -12.15 -3.60
CA TRP A 198 16.96 -13.47 -3.84
C TRP A 198 17.93 -14.46 -4.48
N LYS A 199 18.36 -15.43 -3.70
CA LYS A 199 19.19 -16.57 -4.09
C LYS A 199 18.33 -17.80 -4.29
N GLY A 200 18.46 -18.44 -5.45
CA GLY A 200 17.76 -19.67 -5.80
C GLY A 200 17.97 -20.06 -7.26
N GLN A 201 17.64 -21.32 -7.59
CA GLN A 201 17.71 -21.84 -8.95
C GLN A 201 16.36 -22.49 -9.33
N PRO A 202 15.79 -22.16 -10.49
CA PRO A 202 16.20 -21.07 -11.39
C PRO A 202 16.01 -19.69 -10.72
N ALA A 203 16.73 -18.67 -11.19
CA ALA A 203 16.54 -17.31 -10.67
C ALA A 203 15.08 -16.86 -10.90
N PRO A 204 14.49 -16.01 -10.02
CA PRO A 204 13.06 -15.65 -10.04
C PRO A 204 12.60 -15.02 -11.37
N CYS A 205 13.56 -14.52 -12.14
CA CYS A 205 13.37 -13.78 -13.38
C CYS A 205 14.28 -14.30 -14.50
N ALA A 206 14.75 -15.55 -14.42
CA ALA A 206 15.41 -16.22 -15.54
C ALA A 206 14.32 -16.81 -16.46
N GLY A 207 14.00 -16.11 -17.53
CA GLY A 207 12.99 -16.49 -18.52
C GLY A 207 12.93 -15.50 -19.66
#